data_AF-A0A952Q5E5-F1
#
_entry.id   AF-A0A952Q5E5-F1
#
_cell.length_a   1.000
_cell.length_b   1.000
_cell.length_c   1.000
_cell.angle_alpha   90.00
_cell.angle_beta   90.00
_cell.angle_gamma   90.00
#
_symmetry.space_group_name_H-M   'P 1'
#
loop_
_entity.id
_entity.type
_entity.pdbx_description
1 polymer ?
#
loop_
_entity_poly.entity_id
_entity_poly.type
_entity_poly.pdbx_seq_one_letter_code
_entity_poly.pdbx_strand_id
1 'polypeptide(L)'
;MLMKTDLPTPPSDLAKAFQFTADDLKLNRQGRLSPTQIARLRKEASRRAIPILLVLGGLGILTILTAPVSSGELFLFLLILGVPAFLTISLTVGLTEAAVAPGLVTRQTGQAHLAYGIYSYNPPLSPEEWKQLKLSNGFKIGSLILGLGYEGSYRLAINDLEFRVSRDEHAVLNMIVYNVYYLPTLRKIVSLEPLDLDIKPARPVEKLLPPPDLVTEGSGDELRG
;
A
#
# COMPACT_ATOMS: atom_id res chain seq x y z
N MET A 1 19.84 -12.28 -35.59
CA MET A 1 20.15 -12.88 -34.27
C MET A 1 19.71 -11.87 -33.22
N LEU A 2 18.47 -11.98 -32.73
CA LEU A 2 17.94 -11.05 -31.73
C LEU A 2 18.68 -11.30 -30.41
N MET A 3 19.39 -10.29 -29.94
CA MET A 3 20.01 -10.29 -28.61
C MET A 3 18.91 -10.61 -27.59
N LYS A 4 19.05 -11.76 -26.93
CA LYS A 4 18.19 -12.13 -25.80
C LYS A 4 18.58 -11.18 -24.68
N THR A 5 17.94 -10.03 -24.61
CA THR A 5 18.04 -9.14 -23.46
C THR A 5 17.39 -9.88 -22.30
N ASP A 6 18.21 -10.52 -21.49
CA ASP A 6 17.80 -11.08 -20.22
C ASP A 6 17.21 -9.92 -19.42
N LEU A 7 15.88 -9.89 -19.33
CA LEU A 7 15.15 -8.86 -18.61
C LEU A 7 15.69 -8.83 -17.18
N PRO A 8 16.00 -7.64 -16.64
CA PRO A 8 16.51 -7.55 -15.27
C PRO A 8 15.54 -8.26 -14.33
N THR A 9 16.06 -9.27 -13.63
CA THR A 9 15.33 -9.91 -12.55
C THR A 9 15.12 -8.86 -11.48
N PRO A 10 13.87 -8.64 -11.00
CA PRO A 10 13.62 -7.67 -9.96
C PRO A 10 14.49 -7.99 -8.74
N PRO A 11 14.97 -6.98 -7.99
CA PRO A 11 15.65 -7.19 -6.73
C PRO A 11 14.82 -8.12 -5.85
N SER A 12 15.46 -9.13 -5.26
CA SER A 12 14.79 -10.14 -4.43
C SER A 12 13.91 -9.52 -3.34
N ASP A 13 14.31 -8.35 -2.85
CA ASP A 13 13.68 -7.71 -1.71
C ASP A 13 12.37 -7.02 -2.08
N LEU A 14 12.29 -6.39 -3.26
CA LEU A 14 11.05 -5.81 -3.79
C LEU A 14 10.00 -6.89 -4.05
N ALA A 15 10.41 -7.97 -4.73
CA ALA A 15 9.55 -9.10 -5.01
C ALA A 15 8.99 -9.73 -3.71
N LYS A 16 9.84 -9.87 -2.69
CA LYS A 16 9.44 -10.38 -1.37
C LYS A 16 8.48 -9.44 -0.64
N ALA A 17 8.77 -8.14 -0.60
CA ALA A 17 7.95 -7.18 0.14
C ALA A 17 6.54 -7.03 -0.46
N PHE A 18 6.44 -6.91 -1.78
CA PHE A 18 5.17 -6.82 -2.52
C PHE A 18 4.59 -8.20 -2.89
N GLN A 19 5.25 -9.27 -2.42
CA GLN A 19 4.86 -10.67 -2.56
C GLN A 19 4.67 -11.16 -4.01
N PHE A 20 5.31 -10.56 -5.02
CA PHE A 20 5.17 -10.98 -6.41
C PHE A 20 6.34 -11.87 -6.88
N THR A 21 6.10 -12.65 -7.93
CA THR A 21 7.07 -13.54 -8.57
C THR A 21 7.50 -13.00 -9.94
N ALA A 22 8.54 -13.61 -10.54
CA ALA A 22 8.97 -13.26 -11.90
C ALA A 22 7.88 -13.51 -12.95
N ASP A 23 7.07 -14.57 -12.78
CA ASP A 23 5.95 -14.88 -13.66
C ASP A 23 4.82 -13.87 -13.53
N ASP A 24 4.55 -13.40 -12.30
CA ASP A 24 3.61 -12.31 -12.06
C ASP A 24 4.04 -11.06 -12.82
N LEU A 25 5.31 -10.65 -12.68
CA LEU A 25 5.84 -9.47 -13.36
C LEU A 25 5.77 -9.61 -14.88
N LYS A 26 6.06 -10.80 -15.43
CA LYS A 26 5.93 -11.09 -16.87
C LYS A 26 4.50 -10.86 -17.37
N LEU A 27 3.49 -11.31 -16.62
CA LEU A 27 2.08 -11.10 -16.95
C LEU A 27 1.65 -9.64 -16.73
N ASN A 28 2.15 -8.98 -15.69
CA ASN A 28 1.85 -7.57 -15.41
C ASN A 28 2.40 -6.65 -16.50
N ARG A 29 3.59 -6.94 -17.05
CA ARG A 29 4.13 -6.26 -18.25
C ARG A 29 3.20 -6.37 -19.47
N GLN A 30 2.39 -7.42 -19.54
CA GLN A 30 1.37 -7.63 -20.58
C GLN A 30 0.00 -7.02 -20.20
N GLY A 31 -0.07 -6.24 -19.12
CA GLY A 31 -1.31 -5.64 -18.62
C GLY A 31 -2.26 -6.64 -17.97
N ARG A 32 -1.77 -7.80 -17.52
CA ARG A 32 -2.59 -8.87 -16.94
C ARG A 32 -2.19 -9.21 -15.51
N LEU A 33 -3.17 -9.61 -14.70
CA LEU A 33 -2.94 -10.26 -13.42
C LEU A 33 -2.58 -11.72 -13.62
N SER A 34 -1.71 -12.24 -12.75
CA SER A 34 -1.49 -13.68 -12.65
C SER A 34 -2.58 -14.39 -11.84
N PRO A 35 -2.80 -15.70 -12.06
CA PRO A 35 -3.73 -16.48 -11.24
C PRO A 35 -3.38 -16.46 -9.74
N THR A 36 -2.09 -16.45 -9.40
CA THR A 36 -1.57 -16.34 -8.03
C THR A 36 -1.93 -14.99 -7.40
N GLN A 37 -1.79 -13.88 -8.14
CA GLN A 37 -2.22 -12.55 -7.67
C GLN A 37 -3.74 -12.49 -7.46
N ILE A 38 -4.54 -13.04 -8.39
CA ILE A 38 -6.00 -13.11 -8.26
C ILE A 38 -6.39 -13.88 -6.99
N ALA A 39 -5.84 -15.08 -6.80
CA ALA A 39 -6.11 -15.91 -5.62
C ALA A 39 -5.73 -15.20 -4.32
N ARG A 40 -4.58 -14.50 -4.30
CA ARG A 40 -4.14 -13.72 -3.14
C ARG A 40 -5.11 -12.58 -2.82
N LEU A 41 -5.51 -11.79 -3.82
CA LEU A 41 -6.42 -10.67 -3.63
C LEU A 41 -7.78 -11.12 -3.10
N ARG A 42 -8.32 -12.22 -3.64
CA ARG A 42 -9.55 -12.86 -3.12
C ARG A 42 -9.40 -13.31 -1.67
N LYS A 43 -8.29 -14.00 -1.35
CA LYS A 43 -8.01 -14.48 0.01
C LYS A 43 -7.89 -13.32 0.99
N GLU A 44 -7.26 -12.22 0.61
CA GLU A 44 -7.14 -11.03 1.45
C GLU A 44 -8.50 -10.35 1.69
N ALA A 45 -9.34 -10.24 0.66
CA ALA A 45 -10.69 -9.71 0.78
C ALA A 45 -11.53 -10.56 1.75
N SER A 46 -11.54 -11.89 1.58
CA SER A 46 -12.24 -12.81 2.48
C SER A 46 -11.70 -12.75 3.91
N ARG A 47 -10.37 -12.67 4.07
CA ARG A 47 -9.74 -12.55 5.40
C ARG A 47 -10.18 -11.28 6.13
N ARG A 48 -10.44 -10.19 5.42
CA ARG A 48 -10.98 -8.95 6.01
C ARG A 48 -12.47 -9.06 6.34
N ALA A 49 -13.25 -9.73 5.51
CA ALA A 49 -14.69 -9.87 5.69
C ALA A 49 -15.06 -10.81 6.86
N ILE A 50 -14.37 -11.95 6.97
CA ILE A 50 -14.67 -13.02 7.94
C ILE A 50 -14.80 -12.51 9.40
N PRO A 51 -13.85 -11.77 9.99
CA PRO A 51 -13.96 -11.34 11.38
C PRO A 51 -15.17 -10.43 11.62
N ILE A 52 -15.48 -9.53 10.67
CA ILE A 52 -16.65 -8.64 10.76
C ILE A 52 -17.94 -9.48 10.75
N LEU A 53 -18.03 -10.46 9.86
CA LEU A 53 -19.17 -11.36 9.77
C LEU A 53 -19.32 -12.24 11.02
N LEU A 54 -18.22 -12.69 11.61
CA LEU A 54 -18.24 -13.45 12.87
C LEU A 54 -18.72 -12.58 14.04
N VAL A 55 -18.28 -11.33 14.12
CA VAL A 55 -18.75 -10.38 15.15
C VAL A 55 -20.24 -10.10 14.98
N LEU A 56 -20.68 -9.79 13.76
CA LEU A 56 -22.09 -9.57 13.46
C LEU A 56 -22.91 -10.82 13.80
N GLY A 57 -22.53 -12.00 13.28
CA GLY A 57 -23.23 -13.25 13.56
C GLY A 57 -23.30 -13.58 15.06
N GLY A 58 -22.20 -13.36 15.79
CA GLY A 58 -22.15 -13.54 17.24
C GLY A 58 -23.08 -12.59 18.00
N LEU A 59 -23.10 -11.30 17.66
CA LEU A 59 -24.04 -10.32 18.22
C LEU A 59 -25.49 -10.68 17.89
N GLY A 60 -25.72 -11.17 16.67
CA GLY A 60 -27.00 -11.70 16.20
C GLY A 60 -27.55 -12.78 17.13
N ILE A 61 -26.75 -13.83 17.34
CA ILE A 61 -27.09 -14.96 18.20
C ILE A 61 -27.28 -14.50 19.64
N LEU A 62 -26.37 -13.69 20.17
CA LEU A 62 -26.44 -13.24 21.57
C LEU A 62 -27.74 -12.47 21.85
N THR A 63 -28.12 -11.56 20.94
CA THR A 63 -29.34 -10.77 21.10
C THR A 63 -30.59 -11.64 21.13
N ILE A 64 -30.68 -12.66 20.25
CA ILE A 64 -31.79 -13.61 20.24
C ILE A 64 -31.89 -14.39 21.55
N LEU A 65 -30.75 -14.73 22.17
CA LEU A 65 -30.73 -15.48 23.43
C LEU A 65 -31.07 -14.61 24.65
N THR A 66 -30.80 -13.30 24.60
CA THR A 66 -30.95 -12.43 25.77
C THR A 66 -32.22 -11.59 25.76
N ALA A 67 -32.77 -11.26 24.58
CA ALA A 67 -33.90 -10.35 24.45
C ALA A 67 -35.20 -11.12 24.13
N PRO A 68 -36.33 -10.78 24.76
CA PRO A 68 -37.63 -11.31 24.36
C PRO A 68 -38.09 -10.62 23.06
N VAL A 69 -37.57 -11.08 21.92
CA VAL A 69 -37.90 -10.52 20.60
C VAL A 69 -39.27 -11.00 20.18
N SER A 70 -40.21 -10.09 19.98
CA SER A 70 -41.53 -10.42 19.42
C SER A 70 -41.43 -10.80 17.94
N SER A 71 -42.41 -11.54 17.41
CA SER A 71 -42.42 -11.93 15.99
C SER A 71 -42.37 -10.74 15.02
N GLY A 72 -42.92 -9.57 15.42
CA GLY A 72 -42.86 -8.34 14.62
C GLY A 72 -41.48 -7.68 14.62
N GLU A 73 -40.76 -7.76 15.73
CA GLU A 73 -39.41 -7.18 15.86
C GLU A 73 -38.33 -8.05 15.22
N LEU A 74 -38.58 -9.36 15.08
CA LEU A 74 -37.62 -10.28 14.47
C LEU A 74 -37.23 -9.84 13.05
N PHE A 75 -38.18 -9.35 12.26
CA PHE A 75 -37.90 -8.86 10.91
C PHE A 75 -36.96 -7.64 10.94
N LEU A 76 -37.23 -6.66 11.81
CA LEU A 76 -36.38 -5.48 11.97
C LEU A 76 -34.98 -5.87 12.44
N PHE A 77 -34.89 -6.82 13.37
CA PHE A 77 -33.63 -7.35 13.86
C PHE A 77 -32.81 -8.01 12.75
N LEU A 78 -33.44 -8.86 11.93
CA LEU A 78 -32.80 -9.48 10.77
C LEU A 78 -32.32 -8.45 9.75
N LEU A 79 -33.04 -7.35 9.55
CA LEU A 79 -32.58 -6.26 8.68
C LEU A 79 -31.36 -5.53 9.25
N ILE A 80 -31.38 -5.21 10.55
CA ILE A 80 -30.27 -4.53 11.23
C ILE A 80 -28.98 -5.36 11.15
N LEU A 81 -29.08 -6.68 11.17
CA LEU A 81 -27.93 -7.56 11.05
C LEU A 81 -27.56 -7.88 9.60
N GLY A 82 -28.57 -8.18 8.79
CA GLY A 82 -28.42 -8.63 7.40
C GLY A 82 -27.87 -7.55 6.49
N VAL A 83 -28.34 -6.29 6.62
CA VAL A 83 -27.89 -5.19 5.76
C VAL A 83 -26.40 -4.89 5.95
N PRO A 84 -25.86 -4.70 7.17
CA PRO A 84 -24.42 -4.52 7.36
C PRO A 84 -23.58 -5.72 6.93
N ALA A 85 -24.06 -6.95 7.15
CA ALA A 85 -23.37 -8.16 6.70
C ALA A 85 -23.29 -8.21 5.15
N PHE A 86 -24.41 -7.94 4.48
CA PHE A 86 -24.47 -7.84 3.03
C PHE A 86 -23.53 -6.75 2.51
N LEU A 87 -23.61 -5.54 3.04
CA LEU A 87 -22.73 -4.43 2.67
C LEU A 87 -21.25 -4.78 2.87
N THR A 88 -20.91 -5.45 3.98
CA THR A 88 -19.54 -5.91 4.23
C THR A 88 -19.08 -6.84 3.12
N ILE A 89 -19.86 -7.85 2.76
CA ILE A 89 -19.52 -8.81 1.69
C ILE A 89 -19.41 -8.10 0.34
N SER A 90 -20.38 -7.25 -0.01
CA SER A 90 -20.41 -6.52 -1.28
C SER A 90 -19.22 -5.56 -1.42
N LEU A 91 -18.88 -4.81 -0.37
CA LEU A 91 -17.79 -3.82 -0.40
C LEU A 91 -16.41 -4.47 -0.30
N THR A 92 -16.28 -5.64 0.30
CA THR A 92 -14.98 -6.32 0.41
C THR A 92 -14.77 -7.30 -0.74
N VAL A 93 -15.55 -8.38 -0.76
CA VAL A 93 -15.44 -9.45 -1.76
C VAL A 93 -15.98 -9.00 -3.10
N GLY A 94 -17.16 -8.37 -3.12
CA GLY A 94 -17.80 -7.92 -4.37
C GLY A 94 -16.95 -6.93 -5.16
N LEU A 95 -16.46 -5.86 -4.51
CA LEU A 95 -15.55 -4.90 -5.15
C LEU A 95 -14.23 -5.55 -5.59
N THR A 96 -13.70 -6.49 -4.81
CA THR A 96 -12.47 -7.21 -5.20
C THR A 96 -12.72 -8.08 -6.42
N GLU A 97 -13.81 -8.84 -6.47
CA GLU A 97 -14.19 -9.66 -7.64
C GLU A 97 -14.38 -8.78 -8.88
N ALA A 98 -15.12 -7.68 -8.76
CA ALA A 98 -15.33 -6.74 -9.86
C ALA A 98 -13.99 -6.14 -10.36
N ALA A 99 -13.04 -5.89 -9.46
CA ALA A 99 -11.73 -5.37 -9.82
C ALA A 99 -10.81 -6.42 -10.47
N VAL A 100 -10.86 -7.68 -10.05
CA VAL A 100 -9.97 -8.74 -10.55
C VAL A 100 -10.56 -9.53 -11.72
N ALA A 101 -11.88 -9.53 -11.91
CA ALA A 101 -12.55 -10.29 -12.97
C ALA A 101 -12.06 -9.92 -14.39
N PRO A 102 -11.79 -8.65 -14.73
CA PRO A 102 -11.18 -8.31 -16.02
C PRO A 102 -9.74 -8.83 -16.15
N GLY A 103 -9.08 -9.11 -15.03
CA GLY A 103 -7.68 -9.52 -14.99
C GLY A 103 -6.71 -8.46 -15.52
N LEU A 104 -7.13 -7.18 -15.58
CA LEU A 104 -6.36 -6.10 -16.17
C LEU A 104 -5.53 -5.38 -15.13
N VAL A 105 -4.33 -4.95 -15.53
CA VAL A 105 -3.39 -4.19 -14.71
C VAL A 105 -2.97 -2.94 -15.48
N THR A 106 -2.91 -1.82 -14.79
CA THR A 106 -2.42 -0.55 -15.35
C THR A 106 -0.96 -0.37 -14.97
N ARG A 107 -0.16 0.14 -15.92
CA ARG A 107 1.23 0.51 -15.71
C ARG A 107 1.34 2.03 -15.58
N GLN A 108 1.99 2.49 -14.52
CA GLN A 108 2.39 3.87 -14.32
C GLN A 108 3.91 3.94 -14.15
N THR A 109 4.59 4.84 -14.86
CA THR A 109 6.02 5.07 -14.69
C THR A 109 6.23 6.39 -13.97
N GLY A 110 7.03 6.40 -12.91
CA GLY A 110 7.33 7.63 -12.18
C GLY A 110 8.32 7.41 -11.04
N GLN A 111 8.80 8.51 -10.48
CA GLN A 111 9.63 8.48 -9.28
C GLN A 111 8.73 8.23 -8.06
N ALA A 112 9.18 7.32 -7.21
CA ALA A 112 8.54 7.03 -5.94
C ALA A 112 8.81 8.16 -4.95
N HIS A 113 7.78 8.90 -4.57
CA HIS A 113 7.84 9.90 -3.50
C HIS A 113 7.03 9.43 -2.30
N LEU A 114 7.53 9.68 -1.09
CA LEU A 114 6.70 9.54 0.10
C LEU A 114 5.74 10.73 0.11
N ALA A 115 4.45 10.49 -0.12
CA ALA A 115 3.46 11.55 -0.25
C ALA A 115 3.40 12.35 1.05
N TYR A 116 2.96 11.73 2.14
CA TYR A 116 3.00 12.25 3.52
C TYR A 116 2.71 11.08 4.48
N GLY A 117 3.39 10.98 5.62
CA GLY A 117 3.06 10.04 6.71
C GLY A 117 2.08 10.67 7.69
N ILE A 118 0.77 10.70 7.39
CA ILE A 118 -0.24 11.47 8.16
C ILE A 118 -0.94 10.62 9.25
N TYR A 119 -0.23 9.73 9.93
CA TYR A 119 -0.71 9.27 11.23
C TYR A 119 0.47 9.37 12.18
N SER A 120 0.22 9.93 13.37
CA SER A 120 1.16 9.94 14.48
C SER A 120 1.77 8.54 14.56
N TYR A 121 3.03 8.46 14.16
CA TYR A 121 3.76 7.21 14.16
C TYR A 121 3.82 6.75 15.61
N ASN A 122 2.98 5.78 15.96
CA ASN A 122 3.25 4.97 17.13
C ASN A 122 4.30 3.96 16.66
N PRO A 123 5.55 4.05 17.15
CA PRO A 123 6.54 3.04 16.84
C PRO A 123 5.95 1.65 17.14
N PRO A 124 6.30 0.64 16.34
CA PRO A 124 5.92 -0.71 16.68
C PRO A 124 6.45 -0.97 18.08
N LEU A 125 5.54 -1.38 18.96
CA LEU A 125 5.90 -1.82 20.28
C LEU A 125 7.03 -2.85 20.13
N SER A 126 8.11 -2.64 20.86
CA SER A 126 9.19 -3.60 21.00
C SER A 126 8.62 -4.97 21.41
N PRO A 127 9.32 -6.08 21.14
CA PRO A 127 8.88 -7.40 21.59
C PRO A 127 8.53 -7.45 23.08
N GLU A 128 9.20 -6.62 23.89
CA GLU A 128 8.94 -6.48 25.32
C GLU A 128 7.66 -5.71 25.62
N GLU A 129 7.40 -4.60 24.92
CA GLU A 129 6.14 -3.84 25.02
C GLU A 129 4.94 -4.68 24.55
N TRP A 130 5.10 -5.50 23.51
CA TRP A 130 4.08 -6.49 23.11
C TRP A 130 3.82 -7.53 24.19
N LYS A 131 4.85 -7.95 24.92
CA LYS A 131 4.73 -8.92 26.01
C LYS A 131 4.01 -8.30 27.20
N GLN A 132 4.30 -7.03 27.53
CA GLN A 132 3.59 -6.26 28.55
C GLN A 132 2.11 -6.04 28.18
N LEU A 133 1.81 -5.70 26.93
CA LEU A 133 0.43 -5.55 26.44
C LEU A 133 -0.34 -6.87 26.45
N LYS A 134 0.30 -7.99 26.10
CA LYS A 134 -0.30 -9.34 26.18
C LYS A 134 -0.60 -9.79 27.62
N LEU A 135 0.14 -9.32 28.61
CA LEU A 135 -0.06 -9.65 30.02
C LEU A 135 -1.23 -8.88 30.66
N SER A 136 -1.63 -7.75 30.07
CA SER A 136 -2.88 -7.09 30.45
C SER A 136 -4.08 -7.89 29.90
N ASN A 137 -4.78 -8.60 30.78
CA ASN A 137 -5.89 -9.51 30.41
C ASN A 137 -7.06 -8.84 29.63
N GLY A 138 -7.08 -7.51 29.48
CA GLY A 138 -8.06 -6.78 28.68
C GLY A 138 -7.73 -6.61 27.19
N PHE A 139 -6.48 -6.82 26.75
CA PHE A 139 -6.08 -6.47 25.38
C PHE A 139 -6.52 -7.48 24.30
N LYS A 140 -6.84 -8.73 24.67
CA LYS A 140 -7.24 -9.76 23.69
C LYS A 140 -8.56 -9.45 22.97
N ILE A 141 -9.50 -8.76 23.62
CA ILE A 141 -10.78 -8.37 23.01
C ILE A 141 -10.62 -7.07 22.23
N GLY A 142 -9.83 -6.13 22.76
CA GLY A 142 -9.48 -4.88 22.08
C GLY A 142 -8.74 -5.10 20.77
N SER A 143 -7.72 -5.96 20.72
CA SER A 143 -6.98 -6.23 19.47
C SER A 143 -7.79 -7.03 18.45
N LEU A 144 -8.82 -7.79 18.88
CA LEU A 144 -9.69 -8.54 17.97
C LEU A 144 -10.76 -7.63 17.32
N ILE A 145 -11.24 -6.62 18.05
CA ILE A 145 -12.28 -5.67 17.60
C ILE A 145 -11.68 -4.40 16.99
N LEU A 146 -10.51 -3.93 17.47
CA LEU A 146 -9.78 -2.75 16.99
C LEU A 146 -8.54 -3.08 16.15
N GLY A 147 -8.22 -4.37 15.94
CA GLY A 147 -7.18 -4.82 15.00
C GLY A 147 -7.52 -4.57 13.53
N LEU A 148 -8.51 -3.72 13.25
CA LEU A 148 -8.97 -3.27 11.94
C LEU A 148 -8.14 -2.14 11.33
N GLY A 149 -7.06 -1.61 11.96
CA GLY A 149 -6.33 -0.57 11.24
C GLY A 149 -5.20 0.20 11.91
N TYR A 150 -4.31 -0.45 12.67
CA TYR A 150 -3.01 0.16 12.97
C TYR A 150 -1.88 -0.46 12.14
N GLU A 151 -2.17 -0.90 10.92
CA GLU A 151 -1.12 -0.90 9.91
C GLU A 151 -0.90 0.57 9.55
N GLY A 152 0.17 1.16 10.09
CA GLY A 152 0.64 2.47 9.63
C GLY A 152 0.93 2.38 8.14
N SER A 153 -0.06 2.76 7.33
CA SER A 153 0.09 2.74 5.88
C SER A 153 0.85 3.98 5.48
N TYR A 154 2.06 3.81 4.97
CA TYR A 154 2.74 4.86 4.24
C TYR A 154 1.98 5.12 2.95
N ARG A 155 1.94 6.38 2.50
CA ARG A 155 1.39 6.72 1.20
C ARG A 155 2.53 6.95 0.22
N LEU A 156 2.59 6.10 -0.79
CA LEU A 156 3.50 6.23 -1.90
C LEU A 156 2.81 7.06 -2.99
N ALA A 157 3.37 8.22 -3.32
CA ALA A 157 2.95 9.03 -4.47
C ALA A 157 3.85 8.72 -5.66
N ILE A 158 3.24 8.48 -6.82
CA ILE A 158 3.92 8.27 -8.09
C ILE A 158 3.18 9.08 -9.14
N ASN A 159 3.75 10.22 -9.53
CA ASN A 159 3.05 11.29 -10.25
C ASN A 159 1.78 11.69 -9.46
N ASP A 160 0.61 11.70 -10.10
CA ASP A 160 -0.67 12.10 -9.48
C ASP A 160 -1.41 10.94 -8.76
N LEU A 161 -0.77 9.78 -8.61
CA LEU A 161 -1.38 8.60 -7.98
C LEU A 161 -0.81 8.34 -6.60
N GLU A 162 -1.71 8.09 -5.64
CA GLU A 162 -1.36 7.66 -4.29
C GLU A 162 -1.72 6.20 -4.06
N PHE A 163 -0.76 5.46 -3.50
CA PHE A 163 -0.90 4.07 -3.12
C PHE A 163 -0.66 3.90 -1.63
N ARG A 164 -1.46 3.03 -0.99
CA ARG A 164 -1.16 2.58 0.38
C ARG A 164 -0.11 1.49 0.30
N VAL A 165 0.98 1.66 1.05
CA VAL A 165 2.02 0.65 1.20
C VAL A 165 2.28 0.40 2.69
N SER A 166 2.59 -0.84 3.02
CA SER A 166 3.02 -1.25 4.35
C SER A 166 4.42 -0.72 4.66
N ARG A 167 4.85 -0.85 5.91
CA ARG A 167 6.20 -0.50 6.34
C ARG A 167 7.27 -1.30 5.61
N ASP A 168 7.06 -2.62 5.47
CA ASP A 168 8.03 -3.52 4.86
C ASP A 168 8.16 -3.22 3.36
N GLU A 169 7.04 -2.90 2.70
CA GLU A 169 7.03 -2.40 1.32
C GLU A 169 7.76 -1.06 1.21
N HIS A 170 7.54 -0.11 2.13
CA HIS A 170 8.24 1.18 2.12
C HIS A 170 9.75 1.03 2.36
N ALA A 171 10.17 0.13 3.25
CA ALA A 171 11.57 -0.04 3.64
C ALA A 171 12.48 -0.50 2.48
N VAL A 172 11.90 -1.14 1.46
CA VAL A 172 12.64 -1.61 0.27
C VAL A 172 12.55 -0.64 -0.92
N LEU A 173 11.78 0.46 -0.79
CA LEU A 173 11.68 1.48 -1.83
C LEU A 173 12.86 2.46 -1.74
N ASN A 174 13.48 2.72 -2.88
CA ASN A 174 14.55 3.71 -3.04
C ASN A 174 14.00 4.90 -3.84
N MET A 175 14.70 6.05 -3.84
CA MET A 175 14.30 7.24 -4.59
C MET A 175 14.59 7.13 -6.11
N ILE A 176 14.32 5.97 -6.70
CA ILE A 176 14.51 5.70 -8.14
C ILE A 176 13.17 5.75 -8.88
N VAL A 177 13.25 5.67 -10.22
CA VAL A 177 12.06 5.59 -11.09
C VAL A 177 11.61 4.13 -11.17
N TYR A 178 10.32 3.90 -11.03
CA TYR A 178 9.71 2.57 -11.11
C TYR A 178 8.67 2.50 -12.23
N ASN A 179 8.55 1.33 -12.83
CA ASN A 179 7.33 0.89 -13.49
C ASN A 179 6.43 0.22 -12.44
N VAL A 180 5.28 0.83 -12.20
CA VAL A 180 4.33 0.41 -11.17
C VAL A 180 3.12 -0.21 -11.83
N TYR A 181 2.88 -1.46 -11.48
CA TYR A 181 1.76 -2.24 -11.95
C TYR A 181 0.71 -2.29 -10.85
N TYR A 182 -0.48 -1.77 -11.12
CA TYR A 182 -1.53 -1.62 -10.10
C TYR A 182 -2.94 -1.91 -10.64
N LEU A 183 -3.86 -2.15 -9.72
CA LEU A 183 -5.29 -2.27 -10.00
C LEU A 183 -5.99 -0.92 -9.79
N PRO A 184 -6.56 -0.30 -10.83
CA PRO A 184 -7.19 1.02 -10.72
C PRO A 184 -8.32 1.07 -9.71
N THR A 185 -9.22 0.10 -9.75
CA THR A 185 -10.41 0.04 -8.88
C THR A 185 -10.05 -0.05 -7.41
N LEU A 186 -8.98 -0.79 -7.07
CA LEU A 186 -8.55 -0.97 -5.68
C LEU A 186 -7.43 0.00 -5.26
N ARG A 187 -6.88 0.78 -6.20
CA ARG A 187 -5.66 1.60 -6.03
C ARG A 187 -4.55 0.83 -5.31
N LYS A 188 -4.33 -0.42 -5.73
CA LYS A 188 -3.40 -1.35 -5.08
C LYS A 188 -2.29 -1.77 -6.03
N ILE A 189 -1.04 -1.61 -5.57
CA ILE A 189 0.15 -2.08 -6.29
C ILE A 189 0.16 -3.61 -6.25
N VAL A 190 0.41 -4.23 -7.40
CA VAL A 190 0.52 -5.68 -7.54
C VAL A 190 1.93 -6.14 -7.86
N SER A 191 2.73 -5.29 -8.51
CA SER A 191 4.16 -5.47 -8.70
C SER A 191 4.87 -4.15 -9.02
N LEU A 192 6.19 -4.14 -8.83
CA LEU A 192 7.07 -3.03 -9.12
C LEU A 192 8.28 -3.53 -9.89
N GLU A 193 8.72 -2.74 -10.86
CA GLU A 193 9.96 -2.98 -11.59
C GLU A 193 10.81 -1.71 -11.54
N PRO A 194 12.02 -1.76 -10.96
CA PRO A 194 12.93 -0.62 -11.00
C PRO A 194 13.29 -0.36 -12.46
N LEU A 195 13.13 0.89 -12.89
CA LEU A 195 13.66 1.31 -14.17
C LEU A 195 15.13 1.64 -13.92
N ASP A 196 16.01 0.75 -14.38
CA ASP A 196 17.43 1.04 -14.49
C ASP A 196 17.57 2.10 -15.58
N LEU A 197 17.25 3.33 -15.20
CA LEU A 197 17.74 4.47 -15.92
C LEU A 197 19.22 4.38 -15.70
N ASP A 198 19.96 4.06 -16.77
CA ASP A 198 21.41 4.15 -16.85
C ASP A 198 21.81 5.64 -16.76
N ILE A 199 21.30 6.32 -15.71
CA ILE A 199 21.73 7.63 -15.25
C ILE A 199 23.10 7.33 -14.68
N LYS A 200 24.07 7.27 -15.58
CA LYS A 200 25.44 7.65 -15.26
C LYS A 200 25.28 8.89 -14.40
N PRO A 201 25.58 8.83 -13.09
CA PRO A 201 25.23 9.89 -12.16
C PRO A 201 25.71 11.17 -12.83
N ALA A 202 24.78 12.10 -13.09
CA ALA A 202 25.10 13.35 -13.77
C ALA A 202 26.37 13.82 -13.09
N ARG A 203 27.48 13.92 -13.86
CA ARG A 203 28.81 14.21 -13.31
C ARG A 203 28.58 15.25 -12.25
N PRO A 204 28.98 14.99 -10.98
CA PRO A 204 28.66 15.89 -9.87
C PRO A 204 28.93 17.27 -10.41
N VAL A 205 27.92 18.14 -10.45
CA VAL A 205 28.01 19.46 -11.07
C VAL A 205 29.27 20.04 -10.48
N GLU A 206 30.36 19.94 -11.24
CA GLU A 206 31.67 20.38 -10.83
C GLU A 206 31.39 21.84 -10.73
N LYS A 207 31.26 22.31 -9.48
CA LYS A 207 30.85 23.68 -9.16
C LYS A 207 31.52 24.49 -10.23
N LEU A 208 30.72 25.06 -11.13
CA LEU A 208 31.19 26.03 -12.10
C LEU A 208 31.66 27.15 -11.18
N LEU A 209 32.91 27.04 -10.74
CA LEU A 209 33.65 28.12 -10.17
C LEU A 209 33.46 29.19 -11.24
N PRO A 210 32.88 30.34 -10.90
CA PRO A 210 32.85 31.44 -11.85
C PRO A 210 34.29 31.57 -12.38
N PRO A 211 34.48 31.73 -13.70
CA PRO A 211 35.81 31.90 -14.25
C PRO A 211 36.56 32.94 -13.41
N PRO A 212 37.82 32.71 -13.04
CA PRO A 212 38.56 33.54 -12.08
C PRO A 212 38.78 35.00 -12.51
N ASP A 213 38.22 35.45 -13.62
CA ASP A 213 38.49 36.73 -14.25
C ASP A 213 37.28 37.66 -14.27
N LEU A 214 36.69 37.97 -13.10
CA LEU A 214 35.89 39.18 -12.90
C LEU A 214 36.05 39.70 -11.46
N VAL A 215 37.30 39.76 -10.99
CA VAL A 215 37.65 40.74 -9.95
C VAL A 215 37.73 42.09 -10.69
N THR A 216 36.64 42.83 -10.66
CA THR A 216 36.65 44.25 -11.03
C THR A 216 37.58 44.95 -10.06
N GLU A 217 38.77 45.29 -10.54
CA GLU A 217 39.69 46.19 -9.86
C GLU A 217 38.96 47.49 -9.51
N GLY A 218 39.10 47.84 -8.23
CA GLY A 218 38.98 49.17 -7.63
C GLY A 218 38.36 50.29 -8.46
N SER A 219 37.09 50.58 -8.17
CA SER A 219 36.60 51.96 -8.18
C SER A 219 37.20 52.69 -6.96
N GLY A 220 38.49 53.00 -7.05
CA GLY A 220 39.17 53.94 -6.18
C GLY A 220 38.94 55.37 -6.68
N ASP A 221 38.77 56.28 -5.72
CA ASP A 221 38.86 57.73 -5.85
C ASP A 221 37.95 58.44 -6.86
N GLU A 222 36.96 59.19 -6.33
CA GLU A 222 36.82 60.62 -6.62
C GLU A 222 35.77 61.25 -5.68
N LEU A 223 36.20 61.56 -4.45
CA LEU A 223 35.55 62.54 -3.57
C LEU A 223 36.60 63.53 -3.08
N ARG A 224 37.02 64.44 -3.97
CA ARG A 224 37.67 65.70 -3.62
C ARG A 224 37.31 66.76 -4.67
N GLY A 225 36.57 67.78 -4.25
CA GLY A 225 36.26 68.97 -5.05
C GLY A 225 34.89 69.51 -4.71
#